data_AF-A0A967UHY4-F1
#
_entry.id   AF-A0A967UHY4-F1
#
_cell.length_a   1.000
_cell.length_b   1.000
_cell.length_c   1.000
_cell.angle_alpha   90.00
_cell.angle_beta   90.00
_cell.angle_gamma   90.00
#
_symmetry.space_group_name_H-M   'P 1'
#
loop_
_entity.id
_entity.type
_entity.pdbx_description
1 polymer ?
#
loop_
_entity_poly.entity_id
_entity_poly.type
_entity_poly.pdbx_seq_one_letter_code
_entity_poly.pdbx_strand_id
1 'polypeptide(L)' 'MSEAKIGVIGGSGLYAIDGLEGQDWVTVESPWGAPSDQILTGRLGGVGVAFL' A
#
# COMPACT_ATOMS: atom_id res chain seq x y z
N MET A 1 -2.56 13.83 14.34
CA MET A 1 -1.32 13.04 14.38
C MET A 1 -1.30 12.20 13.12
N SER A 2 -0.22 12.22 12.36
CA SER A 2 -0.02 11.29 11.25
C SER A 2 0.13 9.89 11.85
N GLU A 3 -0.85 9.00 11.64
CA GLU A 3 -0.67 7.57 11.91
C GLU A 3 0.57 7.10 11.12
N ALA A 4 1.53 6.49 11.80
CA ALA A 4 2.69 5.92 11.14
C ALA A 4 2.21 4.83 10.17
N LYS A 5 2.41 5.06 8.87
CA LYS A 5 2.11 4.10 7.82
C LYS A 5 3.41 3.47 7.32
N ILE A 6 3.41 2.16 7.16
CA ILE A 6 4.54 1.42 6.61
C ILE A 6 4.38 1.35 5.09
N GLY A 7 5.36 1.86 4.36
CA GLY A 7 5.47 1.68 2.91
C GLY A 7 6.35 0.46 2.59
N VAL A 8 5.83 -0.47 1.81
CA VAL A 8 6.55 -1.65 1.33
C VAL A 8 6.64 -1.55 -0.20
N ILE A 9 7.83 -1.72 -0.74
CA ILE A 9 8.05 -1.74 -2.20
C ILE A 9 8.59 -3.12 -2.54
N GLY A 10 7.88 -3.88 -3.36
CA GLY A 10 8.17 -5.29 -3.59
C GLY A 10 7.82 -5.80 -4.99
N GLY A 11 8.29 -6.99 -5.33
CA GLY A 11 7.94 -7.65 -6.60
C GLY A 11 6.58 -8.32 -6.57
N SER A 12 6.08 -8.72 -7.74
CA SER A 12 4.73 -9.22 -8.03
C SER A 12 4.28 -10.52 -7.31
N GLY A 13 5.04 -11.01 -6.32
CA GLY A 13 4.72 -12.20 -5.54
C GLY A 13 3.99 -11.94 -4.22
N LEU A 14 3.78 -10.68 -3.82
CA LEU A 14 3.33 -10.32 -2.45
C LEU A 14 1.92 -9.69 -2.41
N TYR A 15 1.00 -10.12 -3.26
CA TYR A 15 -0.34 -9.51 -3.32
C TYR A 15 -1.35 -10.09 -2.31
N ALA A 16 -1.03 -11.22 -1.67
CA ALA A 16 -1.83 -11.80 -0.60
C ALA A 16 -1.09 -11.65 0.73
N ILE A 17 -1.14 -10.44 1.31
CA ILE A 17 -0.68 -10.24 2.68
C ILE A 17 -1.77 -10.83 3.59
N ASP A 18 -1.50 -12.01 4.14
CA ASP A 18 -2.41 -12.68 5.04
C ASP A 18 -2.64 -11.82 6.31
N GLY A 19 -3.90 -11.60 6.67
CA GLY A 19 -4.28 -10.67 7.75
C GLY A 19 -4.32 -9.19 7.37
N LEU A 20 -4.18 -8.82 6.09
CA LEU A 20 -4.39 -7.43 5.64
C LEU A 20 -5.90 -7.12 5.56
N GLU A 21 -6.36 -6.24 6.43
CA GLU A 21 -7.74 -5.79 6.54
C GLU A 21 -7.96 -4.48 5.77
N GLY A 22 -9.19 -4.28 5.26
CA GLY A 22 -9.58 -3.01 4.64
C GLY A 22 -8.76 -2.67 3.39
N GLN A 23 -8.53 -3.68 2.54
CA GLN A 23 -7.76 -3.55 1.31
C GLN A 23 -8.41 -2.57 0.34
N ASP A 24 -7.64 -1.61 -0.16
CA ASP A 24 -8.08 -0.67 -1.18
C ASP A 24 -6.95 -0.33 -2.15
N TRP A 25 -7.29 -0.28 -3.44
CA TRP A 25 -6.35 0.04 -4.52
C TRP A 25 -6.45 1.52 -4.86
N VAL A 26 -5.37 2.26 -4.59
CA VAL A 26 -5.34 3.70 -4.75
C VAL A 26 -4.46 4.07 -5.94
N THR A 27 -5.07 4.72 -6.92
CA THR A 27 -4.33 5.43 -7.97
C THR A 27 -3.80 6.74 -7.41
N VAL A 28 -2.49 6.96 -7.47
CA VAL A 28 -1.85 8.19 -6.99
C VAL A 28 -1.25 8.96 -8.15
N GLU A 29 -1.63 10.23 -8.27
CA GLU A 29 -0.98 11.16 -9.18
C GLU A 29 0.25 11.77 -8.50
N SER A 30 1.38 11.80 -9.21
CA SER A 30 2.60 12.41 -8.71
C SER A 30 3.12 13.49 -9.67
N PRO A 31 3.78 14.55 -9.16
CA PRO A 31 4.46 15.54 -9.99
C PRO A 31 5.59 14.95 -10.86
N TRP A 32 6.02 13.70 -10.59
CA TRP A 32 7.11 13.02 -11.29
C TRP A 32 6.62 11.98 -12.31
N GLY A 33 5.31 11.95 -12.58
CA GLY A 33 4.68 10.99 -13.49
C GLY A 33 3.87 9.92 -12.78
N ALA A 34 3.36 8.96 -13.55
CA ALA A 34 2.57 7.86 -13.03
C ALA A 34 3.46 6.84 -12.29
N PRO A 35 2.99 6.27 -11.15
CA PRO A 35 3.68 5.16 -10.50
C PRO A 35 3.73 3.92 -11.41
N SER A 36 4.54 2.92 -11.02
CA SER A 36 4.63 1.65 -11.74
C SER A 36 3.31 0.88 -11.77
N ASP A 37 2.51 0.98 -10.70
CA ASP A 37 1.16 0.40 -10.59
C ASP A 37 0.33 1.15 -9.54
N GLN A 38 -0.92 0.76 -9.33
CA GLN A 38 -1.75 1.22 -8.21
C GLN A 38 -1.14 0.79 -6.87
N ILE A 39 -1.31 1.63 -5.84
CA ILE A 39 -0.83 1.32 -4.48
C ILE A 39 -1.92 0.55 -3.74
N LEU A 40 -1.60 -0.65 -3.26
CA LEU A 40 -2.48 -1.40 -2.37
C LEU A 40 -2.33 -0.86 -0.96
N THR A 41 -3.41 -0.39 -0.35
CA THR A 41 -3.45 0.08 1.03
C THR A 41 -4.28 -0.84 1.90
N GLY A 42 -3.99 -0.87 3.20
CA GLY A 42 -4.82 -1.57 4.19
C GLY A 42 -4.29 -1.41 5.60
N ARG A 43 -4.74 -2.27 6.51
CA ARG A 43 -4.24 -2.36 7.89
C ARG A 43 -3.79 -3.77 8.23
N LEU A 44 -2.61 -3.89 8.82
CA LEU A 44 -2.06 -5.16 9.32
C LEU A 44 -1.77 -5.00 10.81
N GLY A 45 -2.43 -5.80 11.66
CA GLY A 45 -2.27 -5.70 13.12
C GLY A 45 -2.62 -4.31 13.69
N GLY A 46 -3.57 -3.60 13.06
CA GLY A 46 -3.95 -2.24 13.44
C GLY A 46 -3.05 -1.13 12.88
N VAL A 47 -1.95 -1.46 12.19
CA VAL A 47 -1.03 -0.47 11.58
C VAL A 47 -1.37 -0.28 10.11
N GLY A 48 -1.41 0.98 9.65
CA GLY A 48 -1.63 1.29 8.24
C GLY A 48 -0.43 0.87 7.37
N VAL A 49 -0.70 0.21 6.24
CA VAL A 49 0.30 -0.28 5.30
C VAL A 49 -0.06 0.15 3.87
N ALA A 50 0.96 0.43 3.07
CA ALA A 50 0.88 0.71 1.64
C ALA A 50 1.91 -0.13 0.89
N PHE A 51 1.49 -0.84 -0.14
CA PHE A 51 2.32 -1.72 -0.95
C PHE A 51 2.33 -1.22 -2.40
N LEU A 52 3.53 -1.15 -2.99
CA LEU A 52 3.78 -0.84 -4.41
C LEU A 52 4.67 -1.92 -5.04
#